data_AF-A0A7L1DBX0-F1
#
_entry.id   AF-A0A7L1DBX0-F1
#
_cell.length_a   1.000
_cell.length_b   1.000
_cell.length_c   1.000
_cell.angle_alpha   90.00
_cell.angle_beta   90.00
_cell.angle_gamma   90.00
#
_symmetry.space_group_name_H-M   'P 1'
#
loop_
_entity.id
_entity.type
_entity.pdbx_description
1 polymer ?
#
loop_
_entity_poly.entity_id
_entity_poly.type
_entity_poly.pdbx_seq_one_letter_code
_entity_poly.pdbx_strand_id
1 'polypeptide(L)'
;LHLAAENEQRLSELPELCGRCKEPRIVEFIFLLSEKWHLDQSARYQAVELLERFLLKQVEQQREPCQGSSWSCVGEQTVSTSVLRLVSCVQLASKLSLHYSRVTSDTALKFLQSLKYSYTKQELLESELAVLNTLHFHINLPTPLAYVELLLEVLGHNGCPIPAKPLHPVCVQLLDFCYLTRETIYDTLLRIAIENSTPSELQVTKFLRVKEDFMLLAVGIISTGVFILSPGHWEQVVEHLNCITGITPQSILEFSYAVLTGVVGSTTP
;
A
#
# COMPACT_ATOMS: atom_id res chain seq x y z
N LEU A 1 9.81 -6.95 16.86
CA LEU A 1 9.06 -7.95 16.05
C LEU A 1 7.54 -7.88 16.22
N HIS A 2 6.98 -6.86 16.89
CA HIS A 2 5.52 -6.67 16.96
C HIS A 2 4.89 -6.48 15.56
N LEU A 3 5.51 -5.66 14.69
CA LEU A 3 5.04 -5.47 13.31
C LEU A 3 5.02 -6.77 12.48
N ALA A 4 5.96 -7.69 12.73
CA ALA A 4 5.98 -8.98 12.03
C ALA A 4 4.77 -9.84 12.42
N ALA A 5 4.47 -9.91 13.72
CA ALA A 5 3.30 -10.63 14.23
C ALA A 5 1.98 -9.98 13.77
N GLU A 6 1.89 -8.65 13.76
CA GLU A 6 0.72 -7.92 13.23
C GLU A 6 0.53 -8.17 11.73
N ASN A 7 1.61 -8.22 10.96
CA ASN A 7 1.56 -8.54 9.54
C ASN A 7 1.06 -9.97 9.33
N GLU A 8 1.60 -10.96 10.03
CA GLU A 8 1.14 -12.35 9.96
C GLU A 8 -0.34 -12.50 10.34
N GLN A 9 -0.77 -11.84 11.42
CA GLN A 9 -2.17 -11.84 11.82
C GLN A 9 -3.05 -11.26 10.72
N ARG A 10 -2.68 -10.10 10.18
CA ARG A 10 -3.41 -9.45 9.08
C ARG A 10 -3.48 -10.36 7.85
N LEU A 11 -2.38 -11.03 7.50
CA LEU A 11 -2.31 -11.97 6.37
C LEU A 11 -3.19 -13.21 6.58
N SER A 12 -3.39 -13.63 7.83
CA SER A 12 -4.24 -14.77 8.19
C SER A 12 -5.74 -14.47 8.08
N GLU A 13 -6.12 -13.22 8.30
CA GLU A 13 -7.51 -12.72 8.27
C GLU A 13 -7.88 -12.06 6.92
N LEU A 14 -7.05 -12.21 5.88
CA LEU A 14 -7.25 -11.54 4.58
C LEU A 14 -8.56 -11.96 3.88
N PRO A 15 -9.44 -11.01 3.53
CA PRO A 15 -10.57 -11.28 2.66
C PRO A 15 -10.11 -11.64 1.24
N GLU A 16 -10.85 -12.49 0.54
CA GLU A 16 -10.56 -12.91 -0.85
C GLU A 16 -10.49 -11.74 -1.86
N LEU A 17 -11.06 -10.59 -1.49
CA LEU A 17 -11.14 -9.39 -2.32
C LEU A 17 -10.03 -8.37 -2.05
N CYS A 18 -9.12 -8.64 -1.11
CA CYS A 18 -8.05 -7.71 -0.75
C CYS A 18 -7.15 -7.37 -1.97
N GLY A 19 -6.50 -6.21 -1.95
CA GLY A 19 -5.61 -5.74 -3.01
C GLY A 19 -6.31 -5.19 -4.26
N ARG A 20 -7.59 -5.51 -4.49
CA ARG A 20 -8.36 -5.04 -5.65
C ARG A 20 -8.71 -3.55 -5.63
N CYS A 21 -8.64 -2.92 -4.45
CA CYS A 21 -8.97 -1.50 -4.28
C CYS A 21 -7.76 -0.56 -4.40
N LYS A 22 -6.54 -1.12 -4.54
CA LYS A 22 -5.31 -0.35 -4.79
C LYS A 22 -5.06 -0.15 -6.28
N GLU A 23 -6.11 0.25 -7.01
CA GLU A 23 -6.01 0.55 -8.44
C GLU A 23 -5.08 1.76 -8.65
N PRO A 24 -4.19 1.77 -9.67
CA PRO A 24 -3.23 2.85 -9.89
C PRO A 24 -3.84 4.25 -9.89
N ARG A 25 -5.02 4.43 -10.50
CA ARG A 25 -5.72 5.73 -10.57
C ARG A 25 -6.17 6.25 -9.20
N ILE A 26 -6.60 5.34 -8.32
CA ILE A 26 -7.03 5.70 -6.96
C ILE A 26 -5.82 6.10 -6.13
N VAL A 27 -4.74 5.31 -6.22
CA VAL A 27 -3.47 5.58 -5.55
C VAL A 27 -2.90 6.92 -6.01
N GLU A 28 -2.83 7.15 -7.32
CA GLU A 28 -2.37 8.40 -7.92
C GLU A 28 -3.19 9.59 -7.43
N PHE A 29 -4.52 9.48 -7.43
CA PHE A 29 -5.39 10.53 -6.90
C PHE A 29 -5.08 10.86 -5.44
N ILE A 30 -4.92 9.84 -4.59
CA ILE A 30 -4.59 10.01 -3.17
C ILE A 30 -3.21 10.67 -3.01
N PHE A 31 -2.23 10.25 -3.81
CA PHE A 31 -0.88 10.79 -3.72
C PHE A 31 -0.83 12.25 -4.16
N LEU A 32 -1.44 12.61 -5.30
CA LEU A 32 -1.54 13.99 -5.77
C LEU A 32 -2.32 14.88 -4.80
N LEU A 33 -3.39 14.36 -4.19
CA LEU A 33 -4.14 15.10 -3.18
C LEU A 33 -3.32 15.31 -1.90
N SER A 34 -2.58 14.29 -1.47
CA SER A 34 -1.69 14.37 -0.31
C SER A 34 -0.55 15.37 -0.54
N GLU A 35 0.01 15.42 -1.75
CA GLU A 35 1.01 16.41 -2.15
C GLU A 35 0.42 17.82 -2.16
N LYS A 36 -0.76 18.01 -2.76
CA LYS A 36 -1.48 19.30 -2.78
C LYS A 36 -1.77 19.85 -1.38
N TRP A 37 -1.97 18.97 -0.40
CA TRP A 37 -2.21 19.33 1.00
C TRP A 37 -0.97 19.28 1.89
N HIS A 38 0.21 19.03 1.31
CA HIS A 38 1.48 18.94 2.03
C HIS A 38 1.40 17.97 3.22
N LEU A 39 0.80 16.80 2.99
CA LEU A 39 0.78 15.70 3.94
C LEU A 39 2.13 14.98 3.94
N ASP A 40 2.52 14.45 5.10
CA ASP A 40 3.69 13.58 5.24
C ASP A 40 3.53 12.27 4.45
N GLN A 41 4.63 11.56 4.22
CA GLN A 41 4.58 10.29 3.47
C GLN A 41 3.82 9.20 4.21
N SER A 42 3.77 9.18 5.54
CA SER A 42 3.00 8.14 6.25
C SER A 42 1.49 8.33 6.01
N ALA A 43 1.01 9.59 6.07
CA ALA A 43 -0.40 9.91 5.84
C ALA A 43 -0.92 9.50 4.44
N ARG A 44 -0.09 9.57 3.38
CA ARG A 44 -0.54 9.15 2.03
C ARG A 44 -0.80 7.65 1.96
N TYR A 45 0.11 6.82 2.51
CA TYR A 45 -0.08 5.37 2.54
C TYR A 45 -1.24 5.02 3.46
N GLN A 46 -1.36 5.71 4.60
CA GLN A 46 -2.47 5.53 5.52
C GLN A 46 -3.82 5.78 4.84
N ALA A 47 -3.93 6.81 4.00
CA ALA A 47 -5.16 7.08 3.27
C ALA A 47 -5.53 5.95 2.29
N VAL A 48 -4.55 5.39 1.58
CA VAL A 48 -4.77 4.23 0.69
C VAL A 48 -5.27 3.02 1.48
N GLU A 49 -4.60 2.69 2.59
CA GLU A 49 -4.97 1.53 3.41
C GLU A 49 -6.33 1.72 4.12
N LEU A 50 -6.68 2.94 4.53
CA LEU A 50 -8.01 3.26 5.08
C LEU A 50 -9.11 3.04 4.05
N LEU A 51 -8.89 3.51 2.82
CA LEU A 51 -9.86 3.38 1.74
C LEU A 51 -10.10 1.91 1.40
N GLU A 52 -9.04 1.14 1.21
CA GLU A 52 -9.17 -0.28 0.87
C GLU A 52 -9.93 -1.03 1.96
N ARG A 53 -9.53 -0.88 3.23
CA ARG A 53 -10.20 -1.58 4.33
C ARG A 53 -11.68 -1.20 4.43
N PHE A 54 -11.99 0.07 4.20
CA PHE A 54 -13.37 0.54 4.17
C PHE A 54 -14.16 -0.15 3.05
N LEU A 55 -13.62 -0.18 1.82
CA LEU A 55 -14.28 -0.80 0.67
C LEU A 55 -14.47 -2.31 0.88
N LEU A 56 -13.47 -3.02 1.41
CA LEU A 56 -13.59 -4.45 1.71
C LEU A 56 -14.70 -4.74 2.71
N LYS A 57 -14.77 -3.96 3.81
CA LYS A 57 -15.83 -4.11 4.83
C LYS A 57 -17.21 -3.79 4.27
N GLN A 58 -17.33 -2.82 3.38
CA GLN A 58 -18.60 -2.52 2.70
C GLN A 58 -19.06 -3.71 1.83
N VAL A 59 -18.14 -4.35 1.11
CA VAL A 59 -18.49 -5.52 0.28
C VAL A 59 -18.85 -6.73 1.13
N GLU A 60 -18.17 -6.94 2.26
CA GLU A 60 -18.54 -7.99 3.23
C GLU A 60 -19.96 -7.79 3.78
N GLN A 61 -20.29 -6.56 4.18
CA GLN A 61 -21.62 -6.22 4.71
C GLN A 61 -22.74 -6.34 3.67
N GLN A 62 -22.44 -6.16 2.39
CA GLN A 62 -23.41 -6.37 1.30
C GLN A 62 -23.58 -7.84 0.89
N ARG A 63 -22.71 -8.76 1.33
CA ARG A 63 -22.80 -10.19 1.01
C ARG A 63 -23.73 -11.00 1.93
N GLU A 64 -24.20 -10.44 3.04
CA GLU A 64 -25.25 -11.07 3.84
C GLU A 64 -26.65 -10.92 3.21
N PRO A 65 -27.52 -11.93 3.36
CA PRO A 65 -27.91 -12.86 2.31
C PRO A 65 -28.81 -12.23 1.23
N CYS A 66 -28.23 -11.82 0.10
CA CYS A 66 -28.96 -11.75 -1.16
C CYS A 66 -28.46 -12.88 -2.06
N GLN A 67 -29.20 -14.00 -2.04
CA GLN A 67 -28.99 -15.11 -2.97
C GLN A 67 -29.04 -14.62 -4.42
N GLY A 68 -27.99 -14.90 -5.18
CA GLY A 68 -28.11 -15.09 -6.62
C GLY A 68 -28.10 -13.85 -7.51
N SER A 69 -27.19 -12.90 -7.31
CA SER A 69 -26.88 -11.92 -8.37
C SER A 69 -25.40 -11.95 -8.77
N SER A 70 -25.20 -12.11 -10.08
CA SER A 70 -23.92 -12.15 -10.77
C SER A 70 -23.03 -10.95 -10.42
N TRP A 71 -21.76 -11.25 -10.14
CA TRP A 71 -20.67 -10.32 -9.81
C TRP A 71 -20.44 -9.19 -10.84
N SER A 72 -21.04 -9.27 -12.03
CA SER A 72 -20.96 -8.25 -13.07
C SER A 72 -21.64 -6.92 -12.70
N CYS A 73 -22.54 -6.91 -11.71
CA CYS A 73 -23.26 -5.68 -11.30
C CYS A 73 -22.50 -4.85 -10.23
N VAL A 74 -21.65 -5.48 -9.42
CA VAL A 74 -20.88 -4.79 -8.36
C VAL A 74 -19.62 -4.12 -8.92
N GLY A 75 -19.12 -4.60 -10.05
CA GLY A 75 -17.88 -4.16 -10.70
C GLY A 75 -17.93 -2.79 -11.37
N GLU A 76 -19.12 -2.30 -11.76
CA GLU A 76 -19.26 -0.94 -12.34
C GLU A 76 -19.68 0.10 -11.29
N GLN A 77 -20.26 -0.33 -10.16
CA GLN A 77 -20.73 0.58 -9.10
C GLN A 77 -19.63 0.96 -8.09
N THR A 78 -18.62 0.11 -7.88
CA THR A 78 -17.52 0.33 -6.92
C THR A 78 -16.36 1.15 -7.48
N VAL A 79 -16.22 1.25 -8.80
CA VAL A 79 -15.24 2.12 -9.50
C VAL A 79 -15.59 3.61 -9.31
N SER A 80 -16.85 3.92 -9.02
CA SER A 80 -17.28 5.22 -8.47
C SER A 80 -17.25 5.22 -6.94
N THR A 81 -16.13 4.83 -6.33
CA THR A 81 -15.91 5.19 -4.93
C THR A 81 -16.02 6.71 -4.88
N SER A 82 -17.07 7.23 -4.24
CA SER A 82 -17.41 8.64 -4.37
C SER A 82 -16.17 9.48 -4.03
N VAL A 83 -15.89 10.52 -4.83
CA VAL A 83 -14.75 11.42 -4.58
C VAL A 83 -14.78 11.93 -3.12
N LEU A 84 -15.98 12.03 -2.55
CA LEU A 84 -16.20 12.27 -1.13
C LEU A 84 -15.52 11.25 -0.20
N ARG A 85 -15.62 9.93 -0.47
CA ARG A 85 -14.93 8.88 0.30
C ARG A 85 -13.42 8.98 0.19
N LEU A 86 -12.89 9.19 -1.01
CA LEU A 86 -11.45 9.39 -1.24
C LEU A 86 -10.94 10.57 -0.41
N VAL A 87 -11.60 11.72 -0.54
CA VAL A 87 -11.28 12.93 0.22
C VAL A 87 -11.40 12.71 1.73
N SER A 88 -12.42 11.96 2.18
CA SER A 88 -12.61 11.64 3.60
C SER A 88 -11.49 10.78 4.16
N CYS A 89 -11.03 9.76 3.42
CA CYS A 89 -9.90 8.91 3.84
C CYS A 89 -8.60 9.71 3.95
N VAL A 90 -8.32 10.61 3.00
CA VAL A 90 -7.15 11.51 3.06
C VAL A 90 -7.28 12.48 4.22
N GLN A 91 -8.47 13.02 4.47
CA GLN A 91 -8.71 13.92 5.58
C GLN A 91 -8.52 13.21 6.93
N LEU A 92 -9.04 11.99 7.10
CA LEU A 92 -8.83 11.17 8.29
C LEU A 92 -7.36 10.85 8.50
N ALA A 93 -6.62 10.45 7.45
CA ALA A 93 -5.19 10.21 7.53
C ALA A 93 -4.41 11.47 7.96
N SER A 94 -4.78 12.64 7.45
CA SER A 94 -4.18 13.92 7.87
C SER A 94 -4.43 14.27 9.35
N LYS A 95 -5.54 13.77 9.93
CA LYS A 95 -5.87 13.96 11.35
C LYS A 95 -5.14 12.98 12.26
N LEU A 96 -4.76 11.82 11.74
CA LEU A 96 -3.97 10.82 12.44
C LEU A 96 -2.47 11.14 12.43
N SER A 97 -2.02 11.84 11.40
CA SER A 97 -0.64 12.33 11.34
C SER A 97 -0.34 13.28 12.50
N LEU A 98 0.82 13.10 13.10
CA LEU A 98 1.35 14.00 14.13
C LEU A 98 1.89 15.31 13.52
N HIS A 99 1.90 15.43 12.19
CA HIS A 99 2.36 16.62 11.48
C HIS A 99 1.30 17.73 11.48
N TYR A 100 1.73 19.00 11.50
CA TYR A 100 0.86 20.17 11.68
C TYR A 100 -0.09 20.44 10.48
N SER A 101 0.05 19.72 9.36
CA SER A 101 -0.74 19.88 8.13
C SER A 101 -2.10 19.20 8.18
N ARG A 102 -2.87 19.43 9.25
CA ARG A 102 -4.21 18.87 9.41
C ARG A 102 -5.18 19.48 8.38
N VAL A 103 -5.81 18.64 7.57
CA VAL A 103 -6.78 19.10 6.56
C VAL A 103 -8.11 19.42 7.23
N THR A 104 -8.53 20.67 7.13
CA THR A 104 -9.83 21.13 7.64
C THR A 104 -10.95 20.77 6.66
N SER A 105 -12.18 20.65 7.17
CA SER A 105 -13.36 20.43 6.32
C SER A 105 -13.51 21.52 5.26
N ASP A 106 -13.15 22.77 5.57
CA ASP A 106 -13.26 23.87 4.62
C ASP A 106 -12.26 23.72 3.46
N THR A 107 -11.05 23.22 3.73
CA THR A 107 -10.05 22.90 2.68
C THR A 107 -10.54 21.76 1.79
N ALA A 108 -11.07 20.69 2.38
CA ALA A 108 -11.64 19.56 1.66
C ALA A 108 -12.85 19.96 0.79
N LEU A 109 -13.76 20.78 1.32
CA LEU A 109 -14.92 21.28 0.58
C LEU A 109 -14.52 22.20 -0.58
N LYS A 110 -13.58 23.12 -0.37
CA LYS A 110 -13.05 23.97 -1.46
C LYS A 110 -12.44 23.14 -2.58
N PHE A 111 -11.74 22.06 -2.23
CA PHE A 111 -11.21 21.12 -3.21
C PHE A 111 -12.34 20.41 -3.98
N LEU A 112 -13.33 19.85 -3.29
CA LEU A 112 -14.47 19.20 -3.92
C LEU A 112 -15.25 20.15 -4.85
N GLN A 113 -15.44 21.40 -4.43
CA GLN A 113 -16.05 22.46 -5.25
C GLN A 113 -15.22 22.77 -6.50
N SER A 114 -13.88 22.77 -6.40
CA SER A 114 -13.00 22.96 -7.57
C SER A 114 -13.12 21.83 -8.60
N LEU A 115 -13.54 20.65 -8.17
CA LEU A 115 -13.87 19.50 -9.02
C LEU A 115 -15.33 19.49 -9.48
N LYS A 116 -16.10 20.56 -9.22
CA LYS A 116 -17.53 20.71 -9.53
C LYS A 116 -18.47 19.79 -8.73
N TYR A 117 -18.02 19.30 -7.58
CA TYR A 117 -18.89 18.60 -6.63
C TYR A 117 -19.48 19.56 -5.59
N SER A 118 -20.80 19.48 -5.39
CA SER A 118 -21.54 20.34 -4.46
C SER A 118 -21.89 19.60 -3.17
N TYR A 119 -20.87 19.20 -2.40
CA TYR A 119 -21.07 18.59 -1.09
C TYR A 119 -21.16 19.65 0.01
N THR A 120 -21.92 19.33 1.05
CA THR A 120 -22.04 20.09 2.29
C THR A 120 -21.02 19.63 3.32
N LYS A 121 -20.74 20.47 4.32
CA LYS A 121 -19.91 20.09 5.46
C LYS A 121 -20.48 18.91 6.24
N GLN A 122 -21.81 18.81 6.29
CA GLN A 122 -22.49 17.70 6.96
C GLN A 122 -22.27 16.38 6.22
N GLU A 123 -22.44 16.34 4.90
CA GLU A 123 -22.17 15.13 4.09
C GLU A 123 -20.70 14.69 4.19
N LEU A 124 -19.76 15.63 4.26
CA LEU A 124 -18.34 15.32 4.47
C LEU A 124 -18.10 14.67 5.85
N LEU A 125 -18.68 15.23 6.92
CA LEU A 125 -18.56 14.66 8.26
C LEU A 125 -19.24 13.29 8.38
N GLU A 126 -20.41 13.12 7.77
CA GLU A 126 -21.12 11.85 7.72
C GLU A 126 -20.31 10.79 6.96
N SER A 127 -19.63 11.19 5.88
CA SER A 127 -18.71 10.33 5.16
C SER A 127 -17.50 9.91 6.01
N GLU A 128 -16.85 10.84 6.72
CA GLU A 128 -15.77 10.51 7.66
C GLU A 128 -16.25 9.56 8.76
N LEU A 129 -17.38 9.86 9.39
CA LEU A 129 -17.97 9.05 10.45
C LEU A 129 -18.33 7.65 9.96
N ALA A 130 -18.84 7.52 8.73
CA ALA A 130 -19.11 6.22 8.15
C ALA A 130 -17.82 5.41 7.92
N VAL A 131 -16.70 6.03 7.50
CA VAL A 131 -15.41 5.31 7.42
C VAL A 131 -14.98 4.83 8.81
N LEU A 132 -15.05 5.71 9.81
CA LEU A 132 -14.70 5.39 11.19
C LEU A 132 -15.52 4.23 11.76
N ASN A 133 -16.84 4.28 11.57
CA ASN A 133 -17.76 3.27 12.08
C ASN A 133 -17.59 1.92 11.38
N THR A 134 -17.46 1.91 10.04
CA THR A 134 -17.24 0.68 9.27
C THR A 134 -15.93 -0.01 9.68
N LEU A 135 -14.91 0.77 10.06
CA LEU A 135 -13.62 0.26 10.56
C LEU A 135 -13.57 0.07 12.07
N HIS A 136 -14.69 0.23 12.78
CA HIS A 136 -14.77 0.17 14.25
C HIS A 136 -13.69 1.01 14.95
N PHE A 137 -13.35 2.17 14.38
CA PHE A 137 -12.30 3.09 14.87
C PHE A 137 -10.89 2.49 14.90
N HIS A 138 -10.66 1.30 14.33
CA HIS A 138 -9.33 0.71 14.16
C HIS A 138 -8.58 1.32 12.97
N ILE A 139 -8.30 2.62 13.05
CA ILE A 139 -7.74 3.42 11.93
C ILE A 139 -6.25 3.70 12.06
N ASN A 140 -5.63 3.44 13.22
CA ASN A 140 -4.21 3.67 13.46
C ASN A 140 -3.42 2.37 13.31
N LEU A 141 -3.32 1.86 12.08
CA LEU A 141 -2.53 0.66 11.77
C LEU A 141 -1.16 1.06 11.18
N PRO A 142 -0.14 0.21 11.34
CA PRO A 142 1.16 0.43 10.73
C PRO A 142 1.07 0.53 9.20
N THR A 143 1.64 1.61 8.64
CA THR A 143 1.76 1.80 7.19
C THR A 143 2.91 0.96 6.64
N PRO A 144 2.94 0.64 5.32
CA PRO A 144 4.10 0.01 4.69
C PRO A 144 5.41 0.76 4.95
N LEU A 145 5.38 2.09 5.04
CA LEU A 145 6.54 2.91 5.36
C LEU A 145 7.10 2.59 6.76
N ALA A 146 6.24 2.33 7.74
CA ALA A 146 6.67 1.95 9.08
C ALA A 146 7.49 0.65 9.10
N TYR A 147 7.19 -0.30 8.21
CA TYR A 147 7.99 -1.53 8.06
C TYR A 147 9.37 -1.24 7.47
N VAL A 148 9.43 -0.37 6.45
CA VAL A 148 10.70 0.08 5.85
C VAL A 148 11.55 0.78 6.91
N GLU A 149 10.98 1.75 7.63
CA GLU A 149 11.70 2.52 8.66
C GLU A 149 12.18 1.64 9.81
N LEU A 150 11.34 0.71 10.29
CA LEU A 150 11.74 -0.25 11.32
C LEU A 150 12.93 -1.11 10.86
N LEU A 151 12.88 -1.64 9.64
CA LEU A 151 13.96 -2.50 9.14
C LEU A 151 15.25 -1.73 8.90
N LEU A 152 15.17 -0.49 8.40
CA LEU A 152 16.34 0.38 8.26
C LEU A 152 16.99 0.68 9.62
N GLU A 153 16.18 0.94 10.65
CA GLU A 153 16.67 1.15 12.02
C GLU A 153 17.36 -0.11 12.57
N VAL A 154 16.75 -1.29 12.39
CA VAL A 154 17.33 -2.58 12.83
C VAL A 154 18.64 -2.88 12.09
N LEU A 155 18.71 -2.63 10.78
CA LEU A 155 19.94 -2.79 10.01
C LEU A 155 21.05 -1.85 10.49
N GLY A 156 20.71 -0.58 10.76
CA GLY A 156 21.63 0.40 11.32
C GLY A 156 22.13 -0.01 12.71
N HIS A 157 21.23 -0.48 13.57
CA HIS A 157 21.58 -0.99 14.90
C HIS A 157 22.51 -2.21 14.85
N ASN A 158 22.30 -3.10 13.89
CA ASN A 158 23.11 -4.31 13.69
C ASN A 158 24.46 -4.03 13.01
N GLY A 159 24.81 -2.76 12.74
CA GLY A 159 26.08 -2.38 12.12
C GLY A 159 26.19 -2.79 10.65
N CYS A 160 25.06 -2.99 9.96
CA CYS A 160 25.06 -3.31 8.54
C CYS A 160 25.58 -2.11 7.73
N PRO A 161 26.46 -2.32 6.72
CA PRO A 161 27.01 -1.23 5.91
C PRO A 161 25.97 -0.70 4.92
N ILE A 162 25.02 0.08 5.43
CA ILE A 162 24.00 0.77 4.64
C ILE A 162 24.35 2.25 4.46
N PRO A 163 24.14 2.83 3.28
CA PRO A 163 24.26 4.27 3.09
C PRO A 163 23.01 4.96 3.71
N ALA A 164 22.94 5.02 5.04
CA ALA A 164 21.71 5.36 5.78
C ALA A 164 21.07 6.69 5.35
N LYS A 165 21.87 7.73 5.07
CA LYS A 165 21.37 9.06 4.70
C LYS A 165 20.62 9.08 3.36
N PRO A 166 21.19 8.60 2.23
CA PRO A 166 20.47 8.55 0.95
C PRO A 166 19.46 7.39 0.85
N LEU A 167 19.61 6.33 1.66
CA LEU A 167 18.79 5.12 1.51
C LEU A 167 17.31 5.35 1.83
N HIS A 168 16.98 6.04 2.92
CA HIS A 168 15.58 6.29 3.29
C HIS A 168 14.80 7.04 2.19
N PRO A 169 15.27 8.18 1.65
CA PRO A 169 14.60 8.85 0.53
C PRO A 169 14.41 7.96 -0.70
N VAL A 170 15.39 7.13 -1.04
CA VAL A 170 15.28 6.18 -2.17
C VAL A 170 14.24 5.12 -1.89
N CYS A 171 14.19 4.57 -0.67
CA CYS A 171 13.16 3.61 -0.28
C CYS A 171 11.76 4.21 -0.36
N VAL A 172 11.57 5.47 0.05
CA VAL A 172 10.28 6.17 -0.08
C VAL A 172 9.87 6.32 -1.54
N GLN A 173 10.80 6.71 -2.43
CA GLN A 173 10.52 6.83 -3.87
C GLN A 173 10.18 5.48 -4.51
N LEU A 174 10.91 4.42 -4.14
CA LEU A 174 10.63 3.07 -4.61
C LEU A 174 9.29 2.56 -4.07
N LEU A 175 8.92 2.91 -2.84
CA LEU A 175 7.63 2.55 -2.27
C LEU A 175 6.48 3.27 -2.98
N ASP A 176 6.64 4.56 -3.29
CA ASP A 176 5.70 5.32 -4.13
C ASP A 176 5.53 4.65 -5.50
N PHE A 177 6.65 4.31 -6.15
CA PHE A 177 6.65 3.59 -7.42
C PHE A 177 5.91 2.25 -7.31
N CYS A 178 6.19 1.45 -6.28
CA CYS A 178 5.55 0.16 -6.07
C CYS A 178 4.04 0.25 -5.85
N TYR A 179 3.55 1.32 -5.24
CA TYR A 179 2.12 1.56 -5.09
C TYR A 179 1.46 1.98 -6.40
N LEU A 180 2.14 2.78 -7.23
CA LEU A 180 1.63 3.23 -8.54
C LEU A 180 1.67 2.13 -9.61
N THR A 181 2.67 1.23 -9.57
CA THR A 181 2.84 0.13 -10.53
C THR A 181 2.62 -1.25 -9.89
N ARG A 182 1.76 -1.29 -8.87
CA ARG A 182 1.51 -2.47 -8.03
C ARG A 182 1.18 -3.72 -8.86
N GLU A 183 0.28 -3.59 -9.83
CA GLU A 183 -0.12 -4.70 -10.70
C GLU A 183 1.09 -5.28 -11.45
N THR A 184 1.86 -4.43 -12.14
CA THR A 184 3.03 -4.86 -12.93
C THR A 184 4.08 -5.59 -12.10
N ILE A 185 4.40 -5.07 -10.91
CA ILE A 185 5.43 -5.67 -10.03
C ILE A 185 4.97 -7.04 -9.54
N TYR A 186 3.75 -7.12 -9.02
CA TYR A 186 3.26 -8.37 -8.46
C TYR A 186 2.89 -9.40 -9.53
N ASP A 187 2.52 -8.99 -10.74
CA ASP A 187 2.34 -9.90 -11.86
C ASP A 187 3.69 -10.47 -12.32
N THR A 188 4.75 -9.66 -12.29
CA THR A 188 6.12 -10.13 -12.53
C THR A 188 6.54 -11.14 -11.47
N LEU A 189 6.32 -10.84 -10.18
CA LEU A 189 6.60 -11.77 -9.09
C LEU A 189 5.80 -13.07 -9.20
N LEU A 190 4.52 -12.99 -9.55
CA LEU A 190 3.67 -14.17 -9.74
C LEU A 190 4.22 -15.06 -10.85
N ARG A 191 4.61 -14.47 -11.99
CA ARG A 191 5.21 -15.21 -13.11
C ARG A 191 6.52 -15.90 -12.74
N ILE A 192 7.36 -15.25 -11.93
CA ILE A 192 8.59 -15.84 -11.42
C ILE A 192 8.26 -17.04 -10.51
N ALA A 193 7.34 -16.86 -9.55
CA ALA A 193 7.01 -17.89 -8.56
C ALA A 193 6.36 -19.15 -9.16
N ILE A 194 5.64 -19.03 -10.27
CA ILE A 194 4.98 -20.17 -10.93
C ILE A 194 5.77 -20.77 -12.09
N GLU A 195 6.91 -20.14 -12.47
CA GLU A 195 7.72 -20.51 -13.63
C GLU A 195 6.90 -20.66 -14.94
N ASN A 196 5.81 -19.93 -15.06
CA ASN A 196 4.82 -20.05 -16.13
C ASN A 196 4.28 -18.66 -16.54
N SER A 197 4.02 -18.49 -17.83
CA SER A 197 3.52 -17.23 -18.40
C SER A 197 2.03 -16.98 -18.14
N THR A 198 1.23 -18.02 -17.84
CA THR A 198 -0.22 -17.91 -17.64
C THR A 198 -0.65 -18.49 -16.29
N PRO A 199 -0.83 -17.66 -15.25
CA PRO A 199 -1.29 -18.10 -13.95
C PRO A 199 -2.75 -18.58 -13.99
N SER A 200 -3.05 -19.67 -13.27
CA SER A 200 -4.43 -20.10 -13.01
C SER A 200 -5.10 -19.21 -11.95
N GLU A 201 -6.43 -19.15 -11.96
CA GLU A 201 -7.21 -18.38 -10.97
C GLU A 201 -6.87 -18.77 -9.52
N LEU A 202 -6.67 -20.07 -9.26
CA LEU A 202 -6.27 -20.56 -7.94
C LEU A 202 -4.88 -20.08 -7.52
N GLN A 203 -3.93 -19.97 -8.46
CA GLN A 203 -2.61 -19.41 -8.18
C GLN A 203 -2.69 -17.91 -7.88
N VAL A 204 -3.49 -17.15 -8.65
CA VAL A 204 -3.73 -15.72 -8.39
C VAL A 204 -4.31 -15.50 -6.99
N THR A 205 -5.30 -16.31 -6.59
CA THR A 205 -5.92 -16.21 -5.26
C THR A 205 -4.94 -16.54 -4.14
N LYS A 206 -4.11 -17.59 -4.29
CA LYS A 206 -3.08 -17.90 -3.29
C LYS A 206 -2.00 -16.83 -3.19
N PHE A 207 -1.69 -16.18 -4.31
CA PHE A 207 -0.70 -15.12 -4.39
C PHE A 207 -1.15 -13.80 -3.74
N LEU A 208 -2.44 -13.67 -3.39
CA LEU A 208 -2.95 -12.50 -2.68
C LEU A 208 -2.20 -12.22 -1.38
N ARG A 209 -1.81 -13.28 -0.64
CA ARG A 209 -1.01 -13.12 0.59
C ARG A 209 0.33 -12.44 0.32
N VAL A 210 0.97 -12.75 -0.81
CA VAL A 210 2.22 -12.12 -1.24
C VAL A 210 1.98 -10.65 -1.61
N LYS A 211 0.87 -10.36 -2.30
CA LYS A 211 0.47 -8.98 -2.65
C LYS A 211 0.33 -8.11 -1.39
N GLU A 212 -0.28 -8.62 -0.34
CA GLU A 212 -0.57 -7.85 0.86
C GLU A 212 0.52 -7.93 1.94
N ASP A 213 1.60 -8.68 1.75
CA ASP A 213 2.68 -8.79 2.75
C ASP A 213 3.55 -7.52 2.80
N PHE A 214 3.40 -6.73 3.87
CA PHE A 214 4.18 -5.51 4.07
C PHE A 214 5.63 -5.78 4.49
N MET A 215 5.89 -6.90 5.14
CA MET A 215 7.26 -7.28 5.47
C MET A 215 8.03 -7.62 4.19
N LEU A 216 7.42 -8.43 3.30
CA LEU A 216 7.99 -8.75 1.99
C LEU A 216 8.20 -7.49 1.13
N LEU A 217 7.20 -6.60 1.08
CA LEU A 217 7.33 -5.32 0.41
C LEU A 217 8.53 -4.54 0.96
N ALA A 218 8.65 -4.41 2.28
CA ALA A 218 9.70 -3.61 2.91
C ALA A 218 11.10 -4.16 2.64
N VAL A 219 11.32 -5.48 2.74
CA VAL A 219 12.63 -6.08 2.41
C VAL A 219 12.97 -5.92 0.93
N GLY A 220 11.98 -6.03 0.04
CA GLY A 220 12.16 -5.83 -1.40
C GLY A 220 12.54 -4.39 -1.75
N ILE A 221 11.88 -3.41 -1.13
CA ILE A 221 12.20 -1.98 -1.28
C ILE A 221 13.61 -1.66 -0.78
N ILE A 222 13.97 -2.12 0.42
CA ILE A 222 15.30 -1.85 1.00
C ILE A 222 16.39 -2.50 0.16
N SER A 223 16.21 -3.77 -0.21
CA SER A 223 17.15 -4.49 -1.07
C SER A 223 17.35 -3.77 -2.41
N THR A 224 16.27 -3.32 -3.05
CA THR A 224 16.34 -2.55 -4.31
C THR A 224 17.07 -1.22 -4.12
N GLY A 225 16.77 -0.47 -3.05
CA GLY A 225 17.43 0.80 -2.76
C GLY A 225 18.92 0.64 -2.51
N VAL A 226 19.34 -0.41 -1.80
CA VAL A 226 20.74 -0.74 -1.59
C VAL A 226 21.42 -1.15 -2.89
N PHE A 227 20.76 -1.95 -3.73
CA PHE A 227 21.30 -2.31 -5.03
C PHE A 227 21.59 -1.08 -5.90
N ILE A 228 20.68 -0.09 -5.91
CA ILE A 228 20.85 1.15 -6.67
C ILE A 228 21.99 2.02 -6.12
N LEU A 229 22.10 2.16 -4.79
CA LEU A 229 23.02 3.10 -4.17
C LEU A 229 24.40 2.52 -3.88
N SER A 230 24.49 1.23 -3.56
CA SER A 230 25.69 0.56 -3.08
C SER A 230 25.68 -0.93 -3.42
N PRO A 231 25.78 -1.31 -4.71
CA PRO A 231 25.75 -2.70 -5.15
C PRO A 231 26.76 -3.60 -4.41
N GLY A 232 27.92 -3.06 -4.03
CA GLY A 232 28.97 -3.81 -3.34
C GLY A 232 28.62 -4.30 -1.92
N HIS A 233 27.59 -3.74 -1.27
CA HIS A 233 27.12 -4.17 0.06
C HIS A 233 25.79 -4.94 -0.01
N TRP A 234 25.25 -5.13 -1.21
CA TRP A 234 23.89 -5.62 -1.37
C TRP A 234 23.69 -7.05 -0.87
N GLU A 235 24.61 -7.97 -1.20
CA GLU A 235 24.53 -9.36 -0.74
C GLU A 235 24.51 -9.45 0.79
N GLN A 236 25.36 -8.66 1.45
CA GLN A 236 25.39 -8.57 2.91
C GLN A 236 24.07 -8.04 3.46
N VAL A 237 23.51 -6.98 2.89
CA VAL A 237 22.20 -6.46 3.34
C VAL A 237 21.10 -7.50 3.17
N VAL A 238 21.08 -8.24 2.05
CA VAL A 238 20.10 -9.32 1.82
C VAL A 238 20.23 -10.41 2.88
N GLU A 239 21.44 -10.81 3.25
CA GLU A 239 21.68 -11.78 4.32
C GLU A 239 21.18 -11.26 5.68
N HIS A 240 21.47 -10.01 6.04
CA HIS A 240 20.97 -9.41 7.26
C HIS A 240 19.42 -9.34 7.27
N LEU A 241 18.80 -8.95 6.17
CA LEU A 241 17.34 -8.92 6.03
C LEU A 241 16.73 -10.33 6.19
N ASN A 242 17.37 -11.35 5.61
CA ASN A 242 16.99 -12.74 5.84
C ASN A 242 17.06 -13.11 7.33
N CYS A 243 18.16 -12.80 8.01
CA CYS A 243 18.30 -13.11 9.44
C CYS A 243 17.27 -12.38 10.32
N ILE A 244 16.89 -11.15 9.97
CA ILE A 244 15.93 -10.35 10.75
C ILE A 244 14.48 -10.83 10.54
N THR A 245 14.13 -11.16 9.29
CA THR A 245 12.73 -11.37 8.89
C THR A 245 12.35 -12.81 8.62
N GLY A 246 13.33 -13.70 8.41
CA GLY A 246 13.11 -15.08 7.97
C GLY A 246 12.74 -15.21 6.49
N ILE A 247 12.59 -14.11 5.74
CA ILE A 247 12.28 -14.13 4.32
C ILE A 247 13.52 -14.63 3.56
N THR A 248 13.33 -15.62 2.68
CA THR A 248 14.45 -16.26 1.97
C THR A 248 15.20 -15.24 1.10
N PRO A 249 16.54 -15.38 0.93
CA PRO A 249 17.29 -14.48 0.06
C PRO A 249 16.71 -14.49 -1.34
N GLN A 250 16.35 -15.66 -1.87
CA GLN A 250 15.72 -15.82 -3.17
C GLN A 250 14.46 -14.95 -3.33
N SER A 251 13.54 -14.96 -2.36
CA SER A 251 12.34 -14.12 -2.43
C SER A 251 12.65 -12.62 -2.41
N ILE A 252 13.69 -12.20 -1.65
CA ILE A 252 14.16 -10.81 -1.62
C ILE A 252 14.74 -10.41 -2.98
N LEU A 253 15.53 -11.31 -3.59
CA LEU A 253 16.13 -11.14 -4.91
C LEU A 253 15.06 -10.99 -6.00
N GLU A 254 14.09 -11.89 -6.02
CA GLU A 254 12.99 -11.89 -6.99
C GLU A 254 12.16 -10.62 -6.90
N PHE A 255 11.85 -10.16 -5.66
CA PHE A 255 11.16 -8.90 -5.46
C PHE A 255 11.97 -7.72 -5.98
N SER A 256 13.26 -7.68 -5.66
CA SER A 256 14.14 -6.60 -6.11
C SER A 256 14.24 -6.56 -7.63
N TYR A 257 14.35 -7.73 -8.26
CA TYR A 257 14.34 -7.87 -9.72
C TYR A 257 13.03 -7.36 -10.33
N ALA A 258 11.88 -7.70 -9.76
CA ALA A 258 10.58 -7.22 -10.25
C ALA A 258 10.46 -5.69 -10.18
N VAL A 259 10.92 -5.08 -9.08
CA VAL A 259 10.93 -3.61 -8.94
C VAL A 259 11.89 -2.97 -9.94
N LEU A 260 13.12 -3.47 -10.06
CA LEU A 260 14.11 -2.95 -11.01
C LEU A 260 13.64 -3.06 -12.46
N THR A 261 13.01 -4.19 -12.83
CA THR A 261 12.42 -4.37 -14.17
C THR A 261 11.31 -3.34 -14.44
N GLY A 262 10.50 -3.04 -13.42
CA GLY A 262 9.51 -1.97 -13.50
C GLY A 262 10.15 -0.59 -13.69
N VAL A 263 11.22 -0.28 -12.95
CA VAL A 263 11.89 1.03 -12.98
C VAL A 263 12.63 1.28 -14.29
N VAL A 264 13.39 0.30 -14.78
CA VAL A 264 14.15 0.40 -16.04
C VAL A 264 13.21 0.36 -17.26
N GLY A 265 11.99 -0.15 -17.06
CA GLY A 265 11.08 -0.50 -18.13
C GLY A 265 11.50 -1.83 -18.78
N SER A 266 10.56 -2.50 -19.42
CA SER A 266 10.82 -3.68 -20.25
C SER A 266 11.52 -3.24 -21.55
N THR A 267 12.77 -2.79 -21.47
CA THR A 267 13.69 -2.86 -22.60
C THR A 267 14.09 -4.32 -22.76
N THR A 268 13.22 -5.10 -23.40
CA THR A 268 13.71 -6.24 -24.18
C THR A 268 14.67 -5.67 -25.24
N PRO A 269 15.95 -6.08 -25.28
CA PRO A 269 16.75 -5.88 -26.47
C PRO A 269 16.12 -6.61 -27.68
#